data_AF-A0A4Q3HK01-F1
#
_entry.id   AF-A0A4Q3HK01-F1
#
_cell.length_a   1.000
_cell.length_b   1.000
_cell.length_c   1.000
_cell.angle_alpha   90.00
_cell.angle_beta   90.00
_cell.angle_gamma   90.00
#
_symmetry.space_group_name_H-M   'P 1'
#
loop_
_entity.id
_entity.type
_entity.pdbx_description
1 polymer ?
#
loop_
_entity_poly.entity_id
_entity_poly.type
_entity_poly.pdbx_seq_one_letter_code
_entity_poly.pdbx_strand_id
1 'polypeptide(L)'
;MKPIFRRDFLNEHGLRFDENLRIGEDYILLASAIASGGICAIEPEAGYVYHLRHGSISRVLKPEHLTAMLAGDEKFLKRFSLEPRATSAQRRRTQSIREAASFLTLVDEIKKRSFGGILKTAIDNPRALKHLRMPIAVRMRRFARAAGVS
;
A
#
# COMPACT_ATOMS: atom_id res chain seq x y z
N MET A 1 -6.03 3.19 -12.22
CA MET A 1 -5.24 3.36 -13.46
C MET A 1 -4.36 2.13 -13.64
N LYS A 2 -4.27 1.57 -14.85
CA LYS A 2 -3.27 0.56 -15.19
C LYS A 2 -2.35 1.12 -16.27
N PRO A 3 -1.04 1.25 -16.02
CA PRO A 3 -0.13 1.81 -17.02
C PRO A 3 0.09 0.83 -18.16
N ILE A 4 0.15 1.35 -19.38
CA ILE A 4 0.61 0.64 -20.58
C ILE A 4 1.94 1.25 -20.97
N PHE A 5 2.92 0.40 -21.31
CA PHE A 5 4.27 0.84 -21.61
C PHE A 5 4.66 0.47 -23.04
N ARG A 6 5.40 1.35 -23.70
CA ARG A 6 6.08 1.00 -24.95
C ARG A 6 7.20 0.01 -24.64
N ARG A 7 7.11 -1.21 -25.20
CA ARG A 7 8.04 -2.31 -24.89
C ARG A 7 9.50 -1.92 -25.14
N ASP A 8 9.79 -1.31 -26.28
CA ASP A 8 11.16 -0.97 -26.65
C ASP A 8 11.77 0.06 -25.70
N PHE A 9 10.96 1.00 -25.19
CA PHE A 9 11.42 1.96 -24.18
C PHE A 9 11.83 1.27 -22.88
N LEU A 10 11.06 0.26 -22.42
CA LEU A 10 11.42 -0.53 -21.24
C LEU A 10 12.71 -1.34 -21.47
N ASN A 11 12.92 -1.84 -22.68
CA ASN A 11 14.12 -2.61 -23.02
C ASN A 11 15.36 -1.71 -23.06
N GLU A 12 15.28 -0.59 -23.78
CA GLU A 12 16.34 0.40 -23.91
C GLU A 12 16.83 0.92 -22.55
N HIS A 13 15.91 1.17 -21.62
CA HIS A 13 16.23 1.69 -20.29
C HIS A 13 16.42 0.61 -19.22
N GLY A 14 16.37 -0.68 -19.59
CA GLY A 14 16.52 -1.78 -18.62
C GLY A 14 15.50 -1.72 -17.47
N LEU A 15 14.25 -1.41 -17.77
CA LEU A 15 13.18 -1.26 -16.78
C LEU A 15 12.40 -2.57 -16.65
N ARG A 16 12.34 -3.12 -15.44
CA ARG A 16 11.68 -4.37 -15.10
C ARG A 16 10.98 -4.24 -13.76
N PHE A 17 10.00 -5.11 -13.51
CA PHE A 17 9.43 -5.24 -12.17
C PHE A 17 10.50 -5.75 -11.20
N ASP A 18 10.55 -5.19 -9.99
CA ASP A 18 11.33 -5.76 -8.90
C ASP A 18 10.53 -6.92 -8.31
N GLU A 19 10.98 -8.15 -8.53
CA GLU A 19 10.29 -9.35 -8.06
C GLU A 19 10.23 -9.45 -6.53
N ASN A 20 11.06 -8.69 -5.81
CA ASN A 20 11.00 -8.59 -4.35
C ASN A 20 9.89 -7.65 -3.86
N LEU A 21 9.30 -6.86 -4.77
CA LEU A 21 8.26 -5.89 -4.44
C LEU A 21 6.90 -6.45 -4.83
N ARG A 22 6.20 -7.02 -3.84
CA ARG A 22 4.89 -7.65 -4.06
C ARG A 22 3.72 -6.64 -4.09
N ILE A 23 3.93 -5.45 -3.54
CA ILE A 23 2.98 -4.33 -3.55
C ILE A 23 3.74 -3.07 -3.91
N GLY A 24 3.27 -2.34 -4.92
CA GLY A 24 3.85 -1.06 -5.34
C GLY A 24 4.93 -1.20 -6.42
N GLU A 25 5.03 -2.38 -7.03
CA GLU A 25 5.87 -2.69 -8.18
C GLU A 25 5.52 -1.85 -9.40
N ASP A 26 4.22 -1.60 -9.60
CA ASP A 26 3.70 -0.78 -10.69
C ASP A 26 4.10 0.70 -10.52
N TYR A 27 4.06 1.21 -9.29
CA TYR A 27 4.56 2.54 -8.95
C TYR A 27 6.04 2.68 -9.31
N ILE A 28 6.90 1.76 -8.86
CA ILE A 28 8.34 1.87 -9.09
C ILE A 28 8.66 1.76 -10.58
N LEU A 29 7.99 0.88 -11.32
CA LEU A 29 8.18 0.75 -12.77
C LEU A 29 7.76 2.04 -13.49
N LEU A 30 6.59 2.59 -13.16
CA LEU A 30 6.09 3.83 -13.76
C LEU A 30 6.96 5.04 -13.41
N ALA A 31 7.33 5.19 -12.13
CA ALA A 31 8.19 6.27 -11.68
C ALA A 31 9.57 6.20 -12.36
N SER A 32 10.13 5.00 -12.52
CA SER A 32 11.38 4.79 -13.25
C SER A 32 11.25 5.13 -14.73
N ALA A 33 10.13 4.78 -15.36
CA ALA A 33 9.88 5.13 -16.76
C ALA A 33 9.81 6.65 -16.97
N ILE A 34 9.12 7.37 -16.08
CA ILE A 34 9.04 8.84 -16.13
C ILE A 34 10.42 9.45 -15.83
N ALA A 35 11.15 8.94 -14.83
CA ALA A 35 12.49 9.41 -14.49
C ALA A 35 13.53 9.16 -15.60
N SER A 36 13.29 8.16 -16.47
CA SER A 36 14.04 7.91 -17.71
C SER A 36 13.65 8.85 -18.87
N GLY A 37 12.84 9.89 -18.64
CA GLY A 37 12.39 10.82 -19.69
C GLY A 37 11.14 10.34 -20.44
N GLY A 38 10.46 9.31 -19.93
CA GLY A 38 9.20 8.84 -20.49
C GLY A 38 8.08 9.87 -20.33
N ILE A 39 7.30 10.06 -21.38
CA ILE A 39 6.10 10.92 -21.36
C ILE A 39 4.90 10.05 -21.01
N CYS A 40 4.19 10.43 -19.95
CA CYS A 40 2.97 9.76 -19.52
C CYS A 40 1.74 10.54 -20.01
N ALA A 41 0.99 9.98 -20.95
CA ALA A 41 -0.33 10.47 -21.32
C ALA A 41 -1.41 9.77 -20.49
N ILE A 42 -2.48 10.48 -20.15
CA ILE A 42 -3.61 9.96 -19.38
C ILE A 42 -4.80 9.83 -20.32
N GLU A 43 -5.32 8.62 -20.45
CA GLU A 43 -6.60 8.36 -21.10
C GLU A 43 -7.74 8.64 -20.09
N PRO A 44 -8.59 9.66 -20.29
CA PRO A 44 -9.70 9.95 -19.40
C PRO A 44 -10.81 8.88 -19.43
N GLU A 45 -10.92 8.09 -20.50
CA GLU A 45 -11.93 7.05 -20.61
C GLU A 45 -11.62 5.82 -19.75
N ALA A 46 -12.68 5.21 -19.22
CA ALA A 46 -12.59 4.00 -18.40
C ALA A 46 -12.37 2.75 -19.26
N GLY A 47 -11.16 2.58 -19.79
CA GLY A 47 -10.78 1.42 -20.61
C GLY A 47 -10.41 0.15 -19.82
N TYR A 48 -10.46 0.20 -18.48
CA TYR A 48 -10.01 -0.90 -17.63
C TYR A 48 -10.98 -1.14 -16.46
N VAL A 49 -11.55 -2.35 -16.41
CA VAL A 49 -12.39 -2.81 -15.28
C VAL A 49 -11.53 -3.55 -14.27
N TYR A 50 -11.44 -3.01 -13.06
CA TYR A 50 -10.68 -3.65 -11.99
C TYR A 50 -11.54 -4.68 -11.25
N HIS A 51 -11.14 -5.95 -11.31
CA HIS A 51 -11.81 -7.03 -10.58
C HIS A 51 -11.10 -7.32 -9.25
N LEU A 52 -11.78 -7.01 -8.15
CA LEU A 52 -11.37 -7.43 -6.80
C LEU A 52 -11.85 -8.87 -6.54
N ARG A 53 -10.93 -9.78 -6.22
CA ARG A 53 -11.25 -11.17 -5.84
C ARG A 53 -10.95 -11.39 -4.36
N HIS A 54 -11.64 -12.37 -3.77
CA HIS A 54 -11.30 -12.82 -2.43
C HIS A 54 -9.86 -13.39 -2.46
N GLY A 55 -8.94 -12.75 -1.74
CA GLY A 55 -7.51 -13.10 -1.78
C GLY A 55 -6.64 -12.19 -2.64
N SER A 56 -7.17 -11.11 -3.23
CA SER A 56 -6.34 -10.08 -3.88
C SER A 56 -5.23 -9.60 -2.93
N ILE A 57 -3.99 -9.64 -3.42
CA ILE A 57 -2.78 -9.37 -2.65
C ILE A 57 -2.77 -7.95 -2.07
N SER A 58 -3.33 -6.99 -2.81
CA SER A 58 -3.48 -5.59 -2.41
C SER A 58 -4.49 -5.35 -1.28
N ARG A 59 -5.28 -6.35 -0.88
CA ARG A 59 -6.34 -6.20 0.13
C ARG A 59 -5.80 -6.12 1.56
N VAL A 60 -4.67 -6.75 1.84
CA VAL A 60 -4.09 -6.79 3.18
C VAL A 60 -2.67 -6.25 3.12
N LEU A 61 -2.49 -5.07 3.69
CA LEU A 61 -1.18 -4.47 3.87
C LEU A 61 -0.52 -5.05 5.12
N LYS A 62 0.67 -5.63 4.95
CA LYS A 62 1.46 -6.20 6.02
C LYS A 62 2.73 -5.37 6.25
N PRO A 63 3.34 -5.43 7.43
CA PRO A 63 4.61 -4.75 7.71
C PRO A 63 5.70 -5.06 6.68
N GLU A 64 5.85 -6.34 6.29
CA GLU A 64 6.81 -6.79 5.28
C GLU A 64 6.65 -6.08 3.92
N HIS A 65 5.41 -5.77 3.52
CA HIS A 65 5.14 -5.04 2.29
C HIS A 65 5.63 -3.59 2.38
N LEU A 66 5.41 -2.92 3.52
CA LEU A 66 5.83 -1.53 3.72
C LEU A 66 7.36 -1.42 3.76
N THR A 67 8.04 -2.37 4.42
CA THR A 67 9.50 -2.46 4.40
C THR A 67 10.03 -2.63 2.98
N ALA A 68 9.42 -3.53 2.19
CA ALA A 68 9.81 -3.72 0.80
C ALA A 68 9.57 -2.46 -0.06
N MET A 69 8.46 -1.75 0.15
CA MET A 69 8.18 -0.48 -0.53
C MET A 69 9.20 0.61 -0.21
N LEU A 70 9.61 0.75 1.05
CA LEU A 70 10.65 1.70 1.45
C LEU A 70 12.01 1.35 0.82
N ALA A 71 12.38 0.07 0.82
CA ALA A 71 13.59 -0.38 0.15
C ALA A 71 13.55 -0.13 -1.37
N GLY A 72 12.37 -0.30 -1.99
CA GLY A 72 12.14 0.03 -3.40
C GLY A 72 12.30 1.53 -3.68
N ASP A 73 11.71 2.39 -2.85
CA ASP A 73 11.88 3.85 -2.93
C ASP A 73 13.36 4.25 -2.80
N GLU A 74 14.12 3.63 -1.90
CA GLU A 74 15.56 3.88 -1.75
C GLU A 74 16.38 3.47 -2.97
N LYS A 75 16.12 2.29 -3.55
CA LYS A 75 16.76 1.85 -4.79
C LYS A 75 16.46 2.80 -5.94
N PHE A 76 15.21 3.24 -6.06
CA PHE A 76 14.77 4.20 -7.07
C PHE A 76 15.52 5.54 -6.94
N LEU A 77 15.60 6.10 -5.72
CA LEU A 77 16.31 7.35 -5.46
C LEU A 77 17.83 7.26 -5.62
N LYS A 78 18.43 6.07 -5.45
CA LYS A 78 19.85 5.84 -5.78
C LYS A 78 20.09 5.80 -7.29
N ARG A 79 19.11 5.34 -8.06
CA ARG A 79 19.22 5.19 -9.52
C ARG A 79 18.94 6.48 -10.28
N PHE A 80 18.01 7.31 -9.80
CA PHE A 80 17.54 8.48 -10.52
C PHE A 80 17.66 9.76 -9.70
N SER A 81 18.14 10.82 -10.35
CA SER A 81 18.01 12.18 -9.83
C SER A 81 16.65 12.75 -10.23
N LEU A 82 15.93 13.33 -9.28
CA LEU A 82 14.57 13.81 -9.48
C LEU A 82 14.54 15.35 -9.45
N GLU A 83 13.73 15.94 -10.32
CA GLU A 83 13.44 17.36 -10.23
C GLU A 83 12.76 17.74 -8.90
N PRO A 84 12.78 19.02 -8.49
CA PRO A 84 12.27 19.45 -7.17
C PRO A 84 10.81 19.05 -6.89
N ARG A 85 9.93 19.13 -7.89
CA ARG A 85 8.52 18.72 -7.76
C ARG A 85 8.39 17.22 -7.55
N ALA A 86 9.12 16.42 -8.32
CA ALA A 86 9.15 14.96 -8.20
C ALA A 86 9.77 14.52 -6.86
N THR A 87 10.85 15.17 -6.42
CA THR A 87 11.46 14.97 -5.10
C THR A 87 10.45 15.21 -3.98
N SER A 88 9.68 16.30 -4.07
CA SER A 88 8.64 16.63 -3.08
C SER A 88 7.52 15.58 -3.06
N ALA A 89 7.09 15.10 -4.23
CA ALA A 89 6.10 14.03 -4.33
C ALA A 89 6.62 12.71 -3.73
N GLN A 90 7.85 12.33 -4.03
CA GLN A 90 8.49 11.14 -3.48
C GLN A 90 8.63 11.23 -1.96
N ARG A 91 9.01 12.39 -1.40
CA ARG A 91 9.05 12.60 0.06
C ARG A 91 7.69 12.39 0.72
N ARG A 92 6.62 12.95 0.13
CA ARG A 92 5.25 12.75 0.65
C ARG A 92 4.85 11.28 0.63
N ARG A 93 5.19 10.56 -0.44
CA ARG A 93 4.96 9.12 -0.53
C ARG A 93 5.72 8.36 0.56
N THR A 94 7.01 8.59 0.71
CA THR A 94 7.81 7.88 1.71
C THR A 94 7.29 8.15 3.13
N GLN A 95 6.83 9.38 3.40
CA GLN A 95 6.19 9.71 4.66
C GLN A 95 4.88 8.95 4.89
N SER A 96 3.99 8.85 3.88
CA SER A 96 2.72 8.11 4.03
C SER A 96 2.93 6.61 4.26
N ILE A 97 3.98 6.02 3.67
CA ILE A 97 4.36 4.62 3.92
C ILE A 97 4.83 4.43 5.36
N ARG A 98 5.63 5.36 5.90
CA ARG A 98 6.08 5.32 7.31
C ARG A 98 4.91 5.47 8.28
N GLU A 99 3.98 6.36 7.99
CA GLU A 99 2.76 6.54 8.79
C GLU A 99 1.90 5.27 8.80
N ALA A 100 1.73 4.63 7.64
CA ALA A 100 1.04 3.35 7.53
C ALA A 100 1.76 2.26 8.36
N ALA A 101 3.09 2.23 8.36
CA ALA A 101 3.86 1.26 9.15
C ALA A 101 3.64 1.47 10.66
N SER A 102 3.75 2.72 11.12
CA SER A 102 3.48 3.08 12.51
C SER A 102 2.05 2.73 12.93
N PHE A 103 1.07 2.95 12.06
CA PHE A 103 -0.32 2.58 12.31
C PHE A 103 -0.50 1.06 12.46
N LEU A 104 0.11 0.26 11.57
CA LEU A 104 0.04 -1.21 11.68
C LEU A 104 0.64 -1.70 12.99
N THR A 105 1.79 -1.16 13.39
CA THR A 105 2.42 -1.47 14.68
C THR A 105 1.50 -1.13 15.85
N LEU A 106 0.90 0.07 15.86
CA LEU A 106 -0.03 0.49 16.91
C LEU A 106 -1.24 -0.45 17.02
N VAL A 107 -1.83 -0.82 15.88
CA VAL A 107 -2.97 -1.75 15.86
C VAL A 107 -2.58 -3.13 16.39
N ASP A 108 -1.38 -3.61 16.06
CA ASP A 108 -0.88 -4.90 16.54
C ASP A 108 -0.66 -4.90 18.06
N GLU A 109 -0.07 -3.82 18.61
CA GLU A 109 0.11 -3.66 20.05
C GLU A 109 -1.21 -3.57 20.81
N ILE A 110 -2.21 -2.85 20.26
CA ILE A 110 -3.57 -2.81 20.83
C ILE A 110 -4.19 -4.21 20.85
N LYS A 111 -4.04 -4.98 19.76
CA LYS A 111 -4.54 -6.36 19.69
C LYS A 111 -3.88 -7.23 20.75
N LYS A 112 -2.55 -7.22 20.87
CA LYS A 112 -1.79 -8.00 21.87
C LYS A 112 -2.23 -7.70 23.31
N ARG A 113 -2.40 -6.42 23.66
CA ARG A 113 -2.89 -6.02 25.00
C ARG A 113 -4.35 -6.41 25.22
N SER A 114 -5.16 -6.36 24.17
CA SER A 114 -6.55 -6.81 24.23
C SER A 114 -6.66 -8.33 24.38
N PHE A 115 -5.71 -9.14 23.88
CA PHE A 115 -5.74 -10.59 24.10
C PHE A 115 -5.66 -10.95 25.60
N GLY A 116 -4.86 -10.23 26.40
CA GLY A 116 -4.82 -10.41 27.85
C GLY A 116 -6.11 -9.97 28.57
N GLY A 117 -6.70 -8.85 28.15
CA GLY A 117 -7.97 -8.35 28.71
C GLY A 117 -9.19 -9.17 28.28
N ILE A 118 -9.21 -9.71 27.06
CA ILE A 118 -10.29 -10.55 26.53
C ILE A 118 -10.29 -11.90 27.21
N LEU A 119 -9.13 -12.51 27.49
CA LEU A 119 -9.09 -13.81 28.17
C LEU A 119 -9.65 -13.71 29.60
N LYS A 120 -9.29 -12.64 30.32
CA LYS A 120 -9.85 -12.32 31.64
C LYS A 120 -11.35 -12.03 31.58
N THR A 121 -11.79 -11.21 30.62
CA THR A 121 -13.22 -10.86 30.45
C THR A 121 -14.07 -12.03 29.94
N ALA A 122 -13.51 -12.95 29.16
CA ALA A 122 -14.20 -14.14 28.66
C ALA A 122 -14.43 -15.18 29.75
N ILE A 123 -13.49 -15.29 30.70
CA ILE A 123 -13.63 -16.11 31.90
C ILE A 123 -14.62 -15.48 32.88
N ASP A 124 -14.55 -14.16 33.08
CA ASP A 124 -15.39 -13.46 34.07
C ASP A 124 -16.81 -13.14 33.56
N ASN A 125 -17.06 -13.11 32.24
CA ASN A 125 -18.35 -12.71 31.68
C ASN A 125 -18.64 -13.32 30.29
N PRO A 126 -19.11 -14.58 30.22
CA PRO A 126 -19.41 -15.27 28.94
C PRO A 126 -20.49 -14.59 28.08
N ARG A 127 -21.31 -13.67 28.64
CA ARG A 127 -22.32 -12.89 27.89
C ARG A 127 -21.76 -11.61 27.22
N ALA A 128 -20.63 -11.08 27.69
CA ALA A 128 -20.03 -9.85 27.15
C ALA A 128 -19.42 -10.03 25.74
N LEU A 129 -19.08 -11.27 25.38
CA LEU A 129 -18.58 -11.63 24.04
C LEU A 129 -19.56 -11.28 22.90
N LYS A 130 -20.87 -11.19 23.19
CA LYS A 130 -21.90 -10.86 22.19
C LYS A 130 -21.85 -9.41 21.73
N HIS A 131 -21.27 -8.49 22.50
CA HIS A 131 -21.29 -7.04 22.21
C HIS A 131 -20.00 -6.50 21.58
N LEU A 132 -18.89 -7.24 21.62
CA LEU A 132 -17.59 -6.80 21.06
C LEU A 132 -17.49 -6.87 19.53
N ARG A 133 -18.47 -7.47 18.85
CA ARG A 133 -18.44 -7.63 17.37
C ARG A 133 -18.75 -6.33 16.61
N MET A 134 -19.37 -5.32 17.24
CA MET A 134 -19.88 -4.13 16.56
C MET A 134 -18.88 -2.97 16.39
N PRO A 135 -18.11 -2.53 17.41
CA PRO A 135 -17.31 -1.31 17.28
C PRO A 135 -16.10 -1.47 16.35
N ILE A 136 -15.50 -2.67 16.34
CA ILE A 136 -14.33 -3.01 15.51
C ILE A 136 -14.76 -3.15 14.04
N ALA A 137 -15.91 -3.77 13.77
CA ALA A 137 -16.45 -3.92 12.43
C ALA A 137 -16.89 -2.59 11.79
N VAL A 138 -17.41 -1.65 12.59
CA VAL A 138 -17.83 -0.32 12.11
C VAL A 138 -16.63 0.59 11.81
N ARG A 139 -15.55 0.53 12.61
CA ARG A 139 -14.34 1.34 12.35
C ARG A 139 -13.51 0.84 11.16
N MET A 140 -13.47 -0.48 10.93
CA MET A 140 -12.82 -1.04 9.74
C MET A 140 -13.55 -0.71 8.43
N ARG A 141 -14.90 -0.65 8.45
CA ARG A 141 -15.68 -0.20 7.27
C ARG A 141 -15.45 1.27 6.92
N ARG A 142 -15.23 2.14 7.91
CA ARG A 142 -14.95 3.57 7.67
C ARG A 142 -13.58 3.82 7.03
N PHE A 143 -12.55 3.05 7.36
CA PHE A 143 -11.23 3.16 6.70
C PHE A 143 -11.21 2.56 5.29
N ALA A 144 -11.95 1.48 5.04
CA ALA A 144 -12.17 0.96 3.69
C ALA A 144 -12.85 1.98 2.76
N ARG A 145 -13.68 2.86 3.34
CA ARG A 145 -14.35 3.98 2.65
C ARG A 145 -13.54 5.28 2.48
N ALA A 146 -12.30 5.37 2.96
CA ALA A 146 -11.46 6.55 2.74
C ALA A 146 -10.35 6.31 1.69
N ALA A 147 -10.06 5.04 1.39
CA ALA A 147 -9.02 4.62 0.43
C ALA A 147 -9.56 4.24 -0.96
N GLY A 148 -10.85 4.49 -1.27
CA GLY A 148 -11.45 4.15 -2.58
C GLY A 148 -12.59 3.11 -2.61
N VAL A 149 -13.21 2.79 -1.48
CA VAL A 149 -14.68 2.82 -1.21
C VAL A 149 -15.66 1.92 -2.00
N SER A 150 -16.24 0.95 -1.29
CA SER A 150 -17.70 0.84 -1.03
C SER A 150 -17.95 0.19 0.32
#